data_AF-A0AAD2GV83-F1
#
_entry.id   AF-A0AAD2GV83-F1
#
_cell.length_a   1.000
_cell.length_b   1.000
_cell.length_c   1.000
_cell.angle_alpha   90.00
_cell.angle_beta   90.00
_cell.angle_gamma   90.00
#
_symmetry.space_group_name_H-M   'P 1'
#
loop_
_entity.id
_entity.type
_entity.pdbx_description
1 polymer ?
#
loop_
_entity_poly.entity_id
_entity_poly.type
_entity_poly.pdbx_seq_one_letter_code
_entity_poly.pdbx_strand_id
1 'polypeptide(L)'
;MDPDMDTDTLIAITESLLNATHTREDILNALIRFEGDSDAAAQLLNLESQTGPSRQNLTTGKKRKRGDLDAWLKPQTAAKKRQGTPRRSSEPEASTSRLVLRSEAPSPRRETRPATDLMSVLRQPPKIEKPILKLPPLTLSTPKMVAEHTPCTLHPSILPPELATKLFYSMIDASQQWKRNKWWLFDRVVESPHKTSFFARRTNGLNEDASWQEAARFWYNGRMTDVPPVFPPEMEEACRIVERAVNAEMSKRTRHALEWVDPDGKPSWRSNVAASNCYEGGKESVGWHSDQLTYLGPYATIVSQK
;
A
#
# COMPACT_ATOMS: atom_id res chain seq x y z
N MET A 1 -35.86 5.89 11.79
CA MET A 1 -35.04 6.05 10.58
C MET A 1 -34.07 7.20 10.78
N ASP A 2 -32.77 6.92 10.76
CA ASP A 2 -31.78 7.96 10.44
C ASP A 2 -31.89 8.15 8.91
N PRO A 3 -32.38 9.30 8.41
CA PRO A 3 -32.85 9.43 7.03
C PRO A 3 -31.73 9.37 5.95
N ASP A 4 -30.48 9.16 6.34
CA ASP A 4 -29.31 9.24 5.44
C ASP A 4 -28.57 7.91 5.19
N MET A 5 -29.04 6.78 5.74
CA MET A 5 -28.41 5.46 5.51
C MET A 5 -29.08 4.72 4.37
N ASP A 6 -28.32 4.40 3.31
CA ASP A 6 -28.84 3.61 2.19
C ASP A 6 -29.17 2.15 2.61
N THR A 7 -30.07 1.52 1.86
CA THR A 7 -30.55 0.15 2.16
C THR A 7 -29.41 -0.88 2.12
N ASP A 8 -28.42 -0.70 1.26
CA ASP A 8 -27.27 -1.61 1.16
C ASP A 8 -26.36 -1.52 2.40
N THR A 9 -26.26 -0.33 3.00
CA THR A 9 -25.50 -0.07 4.23
C THR A 9 -26.20 -0.71 5.43
N LEU A 10 -27.54 -0.61 5.51
CA LEU A 10 -28.32 -1.30 6.54
C LEU A 10 -28.19 -2.83 6.44
N ILE A 11 -28.20 -3.38 5.22
CA ILE A 11 -27.96 -4.81 4.99
C ILE A 11 -26.55 -5.18 5.46
N ALA A 12 -25.52 -4.43 5.07
CA ALA A 12 -24.14 -4.72 5.43
C ALA A 12 -23.88 -4.65 6.95
N ILE A 13 -24.49 -3.67 7.65
CA ILE A 13 -24.42 -3.56 9.11
C ILE A 13 -25.11 -4.77 9.75
N THR A 14 -26.29 -5.13 9.27
CA THR A 14 -27.05 -6.27 9.79
C THR A 14 -26.27 -7.58 9.58
N GLU A 15 -25.72 -7.81 8.38
CA GLU A 15 -24.87 -8.98 8.07
C GLU A 15 -23.66 -9.10 9.00
N SER A 16 -23.03 -7.98 9.37
CA SER A 16 -21.91 -7.98 10.31
C SER A 16 -22.28 -8.40 11.74
N LEU A 17 -23.57 -8.37 12.08
CA LEU A 17 -24.10 -8.70 13.40
C LEU A 17 -24.68 -10.13 13.48
N LEU A 18 -24.75 -10.85 12.35
CA LEU A 18 -25.28 -12.21 12.29
C LEU A 18 -24.24 -13.28 12.69
N ASN A 19 -24.70 -14.30 13.42
CA ASN A 19 -23.91 -15.46 13.83
C ASN A 19 -23.98 -16.61 12.81
N ALA A 20 -24.91 -16.55 11.86
CA ALA A 20 -25.13 -17.54 10.82
C ALA A 20 -25.47 -16.87 9.47
N THR A 21 -25.26 -17.57 8.38
CA THR A 21 -25.57 -17.08 7.02
C THR A 21 -27.08 -17.09 6.80
N HIS A 22 -27.65 -15.93 6.46
CA HIS A 22 -29.06 -15.75 6.09
C HIS A 22 -29.16 -15.29 4.64
N THR A 23 -30.29 -15.53 3.98
CA THR A 23 -30.48 -15.00 2.64
C THR A 23 -30.73 -13.49 2.69
N ARG A 24 -30.40 -12.78 1.61
CA ARG A 24 -30.62 -11.34 1.52
C ARG A 24 -32.10 -10.96 1.71
N GLU A 25 -33.01 -11.84 1.29
CA GLU A 25 -34.46 -11.65 1.45
C GLU A 25 -34.88 -11.72 2.92
N ASP A 26 -34.31 -12.63 3.71
CA ASP A 26 -34.58 -12.74 5.15
C ASP A 26 -34.12 -11.48 5.90
N ILE A 27 -32.94 -10.96 5.53
CA ILE A 27 -32.37 -9.74 6.11
C ILE A 27 -33.22 -8.52 5.78
N LEU A 28 -33.67 -8.40 4.53
CA LEU A 28 -34.59 -7.33 4.11
C LEU A 28 -35.93 -7.40 4.85
N ASN A 29 -36.50 -8.60 4.97
CA ASN A 29 -37.75 -8.79 5.70
C ASN A 29 -37.62 -8.43 7.19
N ALA A 30 -36.49 -8.77 7.82
CA ALA A 30 -36.21 -8.38 9.20
C ALA A 30 -36.03 -6.86 9.35
N LEU A 31 -35.30 -6.21 8.43
CA LEU A 31 -35.13 -4.75 8.43
C LEU A 31 -36.44 -4.00 8.21
N ILE A 32 -37.33 -4.52 7.35
CA ILE A 32 -38.67 -3.95 7.15
C ILE A 32 -39.51 -4.06 8.42
N ARG A 33 -39.41 -5.17 9.15
CA ARG A 33 -40.15 -5.39 10.42
C ARG A 33 -39.72 -4.44 11.54
N PHE A 34 -38.44 -4.02 11.56
CA PHE A 34 -37.88 -3.14 12.59
C PHE A 34 -37.58 -1.72 12.08
N GLU A 35 -38.28 -1.28 11.02
CA GLU A 35 -38.18 0.09 10.49
C GLU A 35 -36.73 0.57 10.22
N GLY A 36 -35.86 -0.35 9.79
CA GLY A 36 -34.44 -0.10 9.50
C GLY A 36 -33.48 -0.21 10.70
N ASP A 37 -33.93 -0.64 11.87
CA ASP A 37 -33.04 -0.92 13.01
C ASP A 37 -32.26 -2.24 12.77
N SER A 38 -30.95 -2.08 12.52
CA SER A 38 -30.05 -3.18 12.18
C SER A 38 -29.74 -4.10 13.37
N ASP A 39 -29.71 -3.56 14.60
CA ASP A 39 -29.43 -4.33 15.80
C ASP A 39 -30.62 -5.21 16.19
N ALA A 40 -31.84 -4.66 16.09
CA ALA A 40 -33.07 -5.41 16.33
C ALA A 40 -33.29 -6.50 15.28
N ALA A 41 -33.05 -6.19 13.99
CA ALA A 41 -33.13 -7.16 12.90
C ALA A 41 -32.14 -8.32 13.07
N ALA A 42 -30.89 -8.03 13.44
CA ALA A 42 -29.88 -9.06 13.66
C ALA A 42 -30.18 -9.96 14.86
N GLN A 43 -30.77 -9.41 15.93
CA GLN A 43 -31.17 -10.19 17.11
C GLN A 43 -32.26 -11.22 16.78
N LEU A 44 -33.26 -10.83 15.97
CA LEU A 44 -34.34 -11.73 15.55
C LEU A 44 -33.79 -12.90 14.71
N LEU A 45 -32.97 -12.60 13.70
CA LEU A 45 -32.37 -13.62 12.83
C LEU A 45 -31.43 -14.57 13.60
N ASN A 46 -30.67 -14.02 14.56
CA ASN A 46 -29.84 -14.83 15.45
C ASN A 46 -30.65 -15.73 16.39
N LEU A 47 -31.89 -15.36 16.72
CA LEU A 47 -32.79 -16.18 17.54
C LEU A 47 -33.46 -17.28 16.72
N GLU A 48 -33.87 -16.98 15.49
CA GLU A 48 -34.44 -17.97 14.54
C GLU A 48 -33.41 -19.05 14.17
N SER A 49 -32.13 -18.69 14.06
CA SER A 49 -31.05 -19.66 13.83
C SER A 49 -30.81 -20.64 15.00
N GLN A 50 -31.34 -20.34 16.20
CA GLN A 50 -31.21 -21.21 17.39
C GLN A 50 -32.37 -22.19 17.57
N THR A 51 -33.48 -22.02 16.85
CA THR A 51 -34.72 -22.80 17.04
C THR A 51 -35.02 -23.81 15.93
N GLY A 52 -34.13 -23.97 14.95
CA GLY A 52 -34.27 -24.96 13.86
C GLY A 52 -33.79 -26.39 14.20
N PRO A 53 -34.36 -27.45 13.58
CA PRO A 53 -34.04 -28.84 13.90
C PRO A 53 -32.70 -29.29 13.28
N SER A 54 -31.94 -30.03 14.08
CA SER A 54 -30.60 -30.60 13.82
C SER A 54 -30.45 -31.40 12.52
N ARG A 55 -29.37 -31.15 11.77
CA ARG A 55 -28.59 -32.20 11.05
C ARG A 55 -27.17 -31.72 10.64
N GLN A 56 -26.19 -32.15 11.42
CA GLN A 56 -24.85 -32.69 11.06
C GLN A 56 -24.13 -32.03 9.85
N ASN A 57 -22.94 -31.41 9.94
CA ASN A 57 -21.68 -32.00 10.39
C ASN A 57 -20.53 -30.97 10.35
N LEU A 58 -19.63 -31.09 11.34
CA LEU A 58 -18.18 -30.89 11.31
C LEU A 58 -17.50 -29.49 11.40
N THR A 59 -16.73 -29.42 12.50
CA THR A 59 -15.46 -28.69 12.76
C THR A 59 -15.51 -27.34 13.50
N THR A 60 -15.37 -27.51 14.81
CA THR A 60 -14.85 -26.62 15.85
C THR A 60 -13.99 -25.41 15.38
N GLY A 61 -14.53 -24.20 15.56
CA GLY A 61 -13.81 -22.93 15.47
C GLY A 61 -14.03 -22.08 16.73
N LYS A 62 -12.93 -21.66 17.36
CA LYS A 62 -12.82 -20.88 18.61
C LYS A 62 -13.80 -19.69 18.69
N LYS A 63 -14.57 -19.62 19.80
CA LYS A 63 -15.21 -18.40 20.30
C LYS A 63 -14.17 -17.28 20.46
N ARG A 64 -14.21 -16.26 19.61
CA ARG A 64 -13.52 -14.98 19.86
C ARG A 64 -14.28 -14.24 20.96
N LYS A 65 -13.66 -14.12 22.12
CA LYS A 65 -14.11 -13.28 23.23
C LYS A 65 -14.01 -11.82 22.77
N ARG A 66 -15.15 -11.11 22.62
CA ARG A 66 -15.18 -9.67 22.36
C ARG A 66 -14.44 -8.96 23.49
N GLY A 67 -13.42 -8.17 23.16
CA GLY A 67 -12.74 -7.29 24.10
C GLY A 67 -13.66 -6.12 24.42
N ASP A 68 -14.03 -6.02 25.68
CA ASP A 68 -14.85 -4.94 26.23
C ASP A 68 -14.01 -3.66 26.30
N LEU A 69 -14.37 -2.67 25.49
CA LEU A 69 -13.67 -1.37 25.36
C LEU A 69 -13.71 -0.56 26.67
N ASP A 70 -14.64 -0.86 27.58
CA ASP A 70 -14.76 -0.19 28.88
C ASP A 70 -13.66 -0.57 29.88
N ALA A 71 -12.96 -1.70 29.67
CA ALA A 71 -11.87 -2.13 30.55
C ALA A 71 -10.55 -1.36 30.32
N TRP A 72 -10.41 -0.67 29.18
CA TRP A 72 -9.19 0.09 28.86
C TRP A 72 -9.24 1.55 29.33
N LEU A 73 -10.44 2.10 29.52
CA LEU A 73 -10.64 3.53 29.80
C LEU A 73 -10.57 3.92 31.28
N LYS A 74 -10.34 2.97 32.21
CA LYS A 74 -10.31 3.28 33.65
C LYS A 74 -8.93 3.04 34.27
N PRO A 75 -8.30 4.05 34.91
CA PRO A 75 -7.03 3.87 35.58
C PRO A 75 -7.21 3.06 36.87
N GLN A 76 -6.56 1.90 36.95
CA GLN A 76 -6.57 1.07 38.15
C GLN A 76 -5.62 1.65 39.22
N THR A 77 -6.19 2.18 40.30
CA THR A 77 -5.51 2.31 41.58
C THR A 77 -5.90 1.12 42.46
N ALA A 78 -4.94 0.27 42.85
CA ALA A 78 -5.18 -0.69 43.91
C ALA A 78 -3.91 -0.96 44.73
N ALA A 79 -4.07 -0.81 46.04
CA ALA A 79 -3.10 -1.06 47.07
C ALA A 79 -3.14 -2.52 47.58
N LYS A 80 -1.97 -2.94 48.08
CA LYS A 80 -1.70 -3.77 49.28
C LYS A 80 -1.79 -5.32 49.25
N LYS A 81 -0.63 -5.88 49.67
CA LYS A 81 -0.38 -6.99 50.64
C LYS A 81 -0.60 -8.42 50.11
N ARG A 82 0.29 -9.43 50.29
CA ARG A 82 1.10 -9.86 51.46
C ARG A 82 2.23 -10.85 51.02
N GLN A 83 3.43 -10.70 51.60
CA GLN A 83 4.21 -11.65 52.44
C GLN A 83 5.08 -12.73 51.76
N GLY A 84 6.38 -12.70 52.12
CA GLY A 84 7.36 -13.77 51.93
C GLY A 84 8.82 -13.25 52.04
N THR A 85 9.50 -13.55 53.14
CA THR A 85 10.95 -13.31 53.42
C THR A 85 11.60 -14.66 53.79
N PRO A 86 12.95 -14.86 53.91
CA PRO A 86 14.07 -13.87 53.94
C PRO A 86 15.42 -14.26 53.22
N ARG A 87 16.39 -13.30 53.29
CA ARG A 87 17.89 -13.40 53.29
C ARG A 87 18.61 -13.61 51.94
N ARG A 88 19.75 -12.97 51.60
CA ARG A 88 20.79 -12.19 52.33
C ARG A 88 21.70 -11.37 51.36
N SER A 89 22.05 -10.14 51.75
CA SER A 89 23.30 -9.35 51.57
C SER A 89 24.06 -9.22 50.23
N SER A 90 24.23 -8.00 49.70
CA SER A 90 25.47 -7.19 49.76
C SER A 90 25.33 -5.83 49.02
N GLU A 91 25.66 -4.74 49.72
CA GLU A 91 25.94 -3.35 49.25
C GLU A 91 27.42 -3.23 48.76
N PRO A 92 28.00 -2.04 48.46
CA PRO A 92 27.54 -0.74 47.89
C PRO A 92 28.40 -0.38 46.63
N GLU A 93 28.36 0.76 45.92
CA GLU A 93 28.73 2.13 46.29
C GLU A 93 28.46 3.13 45.15
N ALA A 94 28.21 4.38 45.57
CA ALA A 94 28.22 5.59 44.76
C ALA A 94 29.41 6.47 45.17
N SER A 95 29.97 7.25 44.25
CA SER A 95 30.77 8.47 44.53
C SER A 95 30.93 9.30 43.25
N THR A 96 30.24 10.45 43.17
CA THR A 96 30.76 11.84 43.32
C THR A 96 31.68 12.28 42.16
N SER A 97 31.40 13.42 41.50
CA SER A 97 32.01 14.69 41.91
C SER A 97 31.35 15.93 41.30
N ARG A 98 31.42 17.00 42.09
CA ARG A 98 30.83 18.33 42.01
C ARG A 98 31.87 19.31 41.43
N LEU A 99 31.49 20.27 40.59
CA LEU A 99 32.31 21.48 40.34
C LEU A 99 31.45 22.74 40.34
N VAL A 100 32.01 23.78 40.98
CA VAL A 100 31.39 25.02 41.45
C VAL A 100 31.73 26.19 40.51
N LEU A 101 30.83 27.19 40.44
CA LEU A 101 30.94 28.46 39.70
C LEU A 101 32.06 29.39 40.22
N ARG A 102 32.70 30.17 39.33
CA ARG A 102 32.58 31.67 39.19
C ARG A 102 33.65 32.29 38.27
N SER A 103 33.26 33.26 37.44
CA SER A 103 33.72 34.68 37.47
C SER A 103 33.24 35.50 36.25
N GLU A 104 32.92 36.76 36.50
CA GLU A 104 32.35 37.82 35.63
C GLU A 104 33.33 38.43 34.61
N ALA A 105 32.82 38.95 33.47
CA ALA A 105 33.08 40.30 32.86
C ALA A 105 32.24 40.49 31.55
N PRO A 106 32.15 41.70 30.92
CA PRO A 106 30.90 42.40 30.60
C PRO A 106 30.34 42.19 29.19
N SER A 107 29.04 42.47 29.05
CA SER A 107 28.24 42.37 27.80
C SER A 107 28.69 43.31 26.69
N PRO A 108 28.64 42.88 25.40
CA PRO A 108 28.17 43.73 24.33
C PRO A 108 26.65 43.57 24.19
N ARG A 109 25.93 44.70 24.11
CA ARG A 109 24.47 44.75 23.91
C ARG A 109 24.11 43.99 22.63
N ARG A 110 23.56 42.80 22.79
CA ARG A 110 22.93 42.06 21.70
C ARG A 110 21.50 42.57 21.63
N GLU A 111 21.16 43.27 20.55
CA GLU A 111 19.78 43.58 20.22
C GLU A 111 18.97 42.29 20.33
N THR A 112 18.07 42.25 21.32
CA THR A 112 17.17 41.13 21.52
C THR A 112 16.20 41.15 20.34
N ARG A 113 16.53 40.37 19.30
CA ARG A 113 15.52 39.99 18.30
C ARG A 113 14.32 39.47 19.10
N PRO A 114 13.10 40.00 18.87
CA PRO A 114 11.95 39.52 19.60
C PRO A 114 11.88 38.01 19.40
N ALA A 115 11.81 37.27 20.52
CA ALA A 115 11.65 35.84 20.48
C ALA A 115 10.39 35.54 19.68
N THR A 116 10.53 35.09 18.44
CA THR A 116 9.42 34.60 17.64
C THR A 116 8.91 33.37 18.35
N ASP A 117 7.70 33.48 18.90
CA ASP A 117 6.99 32.36 19.50
C ASP A 117 6.97 31.20 18.50
N LEU A 118 7.52 30.06 18.88
CA LEU A 118 7.59 28.88 18.03
C LEU A 118 6.19 28.46 17.55
N MET A 119 5.16 28.69 18.37
CA MET A 119 3.77 28.42 18.02
C MET A 119 3.16 29.43 17.04
N SER A 120 3.83 30.57 16.80
CA SER A 120 3.51 31.49 15.71
C SER A 120 4.08 31.03 14.36
N VAL A 121 5.21 30.32 14.37
CA VAL A 121 5.87 29.79 13.17
C VAL A 121 5.31 28.41 12.79
N LEU A 122 5.01 27.57 13.79
CA LEU A 122 4.42 26.23 13.61
C LEU A 122 2.89 26.24 13.45
N ARG A 123 2.28 27.42 13.42
CA ARG A 123 0.83 27.54 13.29
C ARG A 123 0.41 27.01 11.92
N GLN A 124 -0.59 26.14 11.88
CA GLN A 124 -1.18 25.73 10.60
C GLN A 124 -1.67 26.98 9.86
N PRO A 125 -1.33 27.13 8.57
CA PRO A 125 -1.85 28.24 7.78
C PRO A 125 -3.38 28.24 7.86
N PRO A 126 -4.02 29.42 7.90
CA PRO A 126 -5.47 29.51 7.89
C PRO A 126 -6.02 28.71 6.70
N LYS A 127 -7.06 27.92 6.96
CA LYS A 127 -7.71 27.10 5.95
C LYS A 127 -8.33 28.04 4.91
N ILE A 128 -7.65 28.27 3.81
CA ILE A 128 -8.22 29.02 2.68
C ILE A 128 -9.07 28.01 1.91
N GLU A 129 -10.39 28.01 2.18
CA GLU A 129 -11.38 27.25 1.43
C GLU A 129 -11.60 27.91 0.06
N LYS A 130 -10.61 27.81 -0.83
CA LYS A 130 -10.88 28.09 -2.25
C LYS A 130 -11.71 26.93 -2.77
N PRO A 131 -12.88 27.18 -3.39
CA PRO A 131 -13.60 26.12 -4.07
C PRO A 131 -12.67 25.54 -5.14
N ILE A 132 -12.27 24.28 -4.95
CA ILE A 132 -11.49 23.55 -5.95
C ILE A 132 -12.40 23.39 -7.16
N LEU A 133 -12.01 23.97 -8.29
CA LEU A 133 -12.71 23.77 -9.56
C LEU A 133 -12.65 22.28 -9.90
N LYS A 134 -13.77 21.58 -9.72
CA LYS A 134 -13.91 20.18 -10.12
C LYS A 134 -14.22 20.15 -11.61
N LEU A 135 -13.16 20.08 -12.43
CA LEU A 135 -13.33 19.79 -13.85
C LEU A 135 -13.92 18.39 -14.01
N PRO A 136 -14.83 18.16 -14.98
CA PRO A 136 -15.31 16.82 -15.27
C PRO A 136 -14.14 15.92 -15.70
N PRO A 137 -14.20 14.61 -15.38
CA PRO A 137 -13.16 13.68 -15.81
C PRO A 137 -13.11 13.61 -17.34
N LEU A 138 -11.90 13.72 -17.89
CA LEU A 138 -11.67 13.55 -19.33
C LEU A 138 -11.61 12.06 -19.66
N THR A 139 -12.60 11.57 -20.42
CA THR A 139 -12.64 10.18 -20.87
C THR A 139 -11.89 10.02 -22.19
N LEU A 140 -10.79 9.26 -22.18
CA LEU A 140 -9.98 8.95 -23.36
C LEU A 140 -10.25 7.51 -23.80
N SER A 141 -11.17 7.31 -24.75
CA SER A 141 -11.65 5.97 -25.14
C SER A 141 -10.88 5.31 -26.28
N THR A 142 -10.11 6.08 -27.06
CA THR A 142 -9.37 5.56 -28.23
C THR A 142 -7.87 5.83 -28.11
N PRO A 143 -7.01 5.00 -28.73
CA PRO A 143 -5.58 5.26 -28.77
C PRO A 143 -5.21 6.65 -29.29
N LYS A 144 -5.95 7.15 -30.28
CA LYS A 144 -5.76 8.49 -30.85
C LYS A 144 -6.00 9.58 -29.81
N MET A 145 -7.09 9.48 -29.04
CA MET A 145 -7.39 10.45 -27.97
C MET A 145 -6.33 10.42 -26.87
N VAL A 146 -5.83 9.23 -26.52
CA VAL A 146 -4.72 9.11 -25.54
C VAL A 146 -3.49 9.84 -26.03
N ALA A 147 -3.07 9.61 -27.28
CA ALA A 147 -1.90 10.25 -27.86
C ALA A 147 -2.05 11.78 -28.05
N GLU A 148 -3.27 12.27 -28.28
CA GLU A 148 -3.55 13.69 -28.47
C GLU A 148 -3.57 14.47 -27.13
N HIS A 149 -4.06 13.84 -26.06
CA HIS A 149 -4.27 14.51 -24.77
C HIS A 149 -3.23 14.15 -23.70
N THR A 150 -2.32 13.22 -23.97
CA THR A 150 -1.29 12.77 -23.02
C THR A 150 0.05 12.53 -23.72
N PRO A 151 1.19 12.53 -23.00
CA PRO A 151 2.48 12.13 -23.55
C PRO A 151 2.61 10.60 -23.74
N CYS A 152 1.51 9.85 -23.65
CA CYS A 152 1.48 8.39 -23.72
C CYS A 152 0.84 7.90 -25.01
N THR A 153 1.23 6.71 -25.46
CA THR A 153 0.53 5.98 -26.52
C THR A 153 -0.14 4.73 -25.97
N LEU A 154 -1.25 4.31 -26.58
CA LEU A 154 -1.97 3.10 -26.21
C LEU A 154 -1.91 2.09 -27.36
N HIS A 155 -1.36 0.91 -27.08
CA HIS A 155 -1.20 -0.16 -28.06
C HIS A 155 -2.05 -1.37 -27.65
N PRO A 156 -3.25 -1.55 -28.22
CA PRO A 156 -4.09 -2.70 -27.90
C PRO A 156 -3.49 -3.99 -28.47
N SER A 157 -3.65 -5.09 -27.73
CA SER A 157 -3.30 -6.45 -28.20
C SER A 157 -1.87 -6.60 -28.72
N ILE A 158 -0.90 -6.03 -27.98
CA ILE A 158 0.51 -6.02 -28.41
C ILE A 158 1.15 -7.41 -28.46
N LEU A 159 0.69 -8.33 -27.60
CA LEU A 159 1.19 -9.69 -27.56
C LEU A 159 0.28 -10.64 -28.36
N PRO A 160 0.86 -11.66 -29.04
CA PRO A 160 0.09 -12.77 -29.56
C PRO A 160 -0.77 -13.41 -28.45
N PRO A 161 -2.04 -13.77 -28.72
CA PRO A 161 -2.95 -14.31 -27.69
C PRO A 161 -2.36 -15.51 -26.95
N GLU A 162 -1.70 -16.43 -27.67
CA GLU A 162 -1.07 -17.60 -27.06
C GLU A 162 0.03 -17.22 -26.06
N LEU A 163 0.91 -16.27 -26.42
CA LEU A 163 1.96 -15.77 -25.54
C LEU A 163 1.38 -15.03 -24.34
N ALA A 164 0.34 -14.21 -24.55
CA ALA A 164 -0.35 -13.50 -23.48
C ALA A 164 -0.95 -14.49 -22.46
N THR A 165 -1.59 -15.57 -22.93
CA THR A 165 -2.14 -16.61 -22.06
C THR A 165 -1.06 -17.38 -21.31
N LYS A 166 0.02 -17.79 -21.99
CA LYS A 166 1.15 -18.48 -21.33
C LYS A 166 1.78 -17.59 -20.26
N LEU A 167 2.08 -16.33 -20.60
CA LEU A 167 2.61 -15.36 -19.66
C LEU A 167 1.66 -15.16 -18.47
N PHE A 168 0.37 -15.00 -18.71
CA PHE A 168 -0.62 -14.86 -17.64
C PHE A 168 -0.57 -16.02 -16.65
N TYR A 169 -0.61 -17.27 -17.12
CA TYR A 169 -0.56 -18.43 -16.22
C TYR A 169 0.78 -18.57 -15.51
N SER A 170 1.91 -18.30 -16.18
CA SER A 170 3.23 -18.26 -15.54
C SER A 170 3.27 -17.22 -14.41
N MET A 171 2.69 -16.05 -14.62
CA MET A 171 2.68 -14.97 -13.62
C MET A 171 1.69 -15.24 -12.48
N ILE A 172 0.55 -15.88 -12.76
CA ILE A 172 -0.39 -16.32 -11.71
C ILE A 172 0.27 -17.34 -10.79
N ASP A 173 0.96 -18.34 -11.35
CA ASP A 173 1.70 -19.33 -10.57
C ASP A 173 2.78 -18.68 -9.70
N ALA A 174 3.61 -17.80 -10.31
CA ALA A 174 4.61 -17.04 -9.58
C ALA A 174 3.99 -16.18 -8.46
N SER A 175 2.81 -15.60 -8.67
CA SER A 175 2.15 -14.71 -7.71
C SER A 175 1.70 -15.37 -6.41
N GLN A 176 1.63 -16.70 -6.37
CA GLN A 176 1.30 -17.45 -5.16
C GLN A 176 2.32 -17.20 -4.04
N GLN A 177 3.57 -16.92 -4.39
CA GLN A 177 4.66 -16.69 -3.44
C GLN A 177 4.87 -15.21 -3.10
N TRP A 178 4.15 -14.29 -3.78
CA TRP A 178 4.33 -12.86 -3.59
C TRP A 178 3.70 -12.38 -2.28
N LYS A 179 4.29 -11.36 -1.70
CA LYS A 179 3.85 -10.79 -0.42
C LYS A 179 3.33 -9.37 -0.64
N ARG A 180 2.37 -8.97 0.20
CA ARG A 180 1.95 -7.57 0.28
C ARG A 180 3.06 -6.77 0.97
N ASN A 181 3.45 -5.67 0.34
CA ASN A 181 4.48 -4.79 0.88
C ASN A 181 3.95 -4.03 2.10
N LYS A 182 4.78 -3.88 3.14
CA LYS A 182 4.44 -3.10 4.35
C LYS A 182 5.39 -1.92 4.52
N TRP A 183 4.87 -0.77 4.90
CA TRP A 183 5.68 0.42 5.15
C TRP A 183 5.06 1.31 6.22
N TRP A 184 5.82 2.31 6.68
CA TRP A 184 5.35 3.28 7.65
C TRP A 184 4.74 4.48 6.94
N LEU A 185 3.50 4.82 7.29
CA LEU A 185 2.81 6.01 6.82
C LEU A 185 2.13 6.67 8.03
N PHE A 186 2.52 7.91 8.36
CA PHE A 186 2.06 8.65 9.54
C PHE A 186 2.16 7.85 10.86
N ASP A 187 3.34 7.31 11.15
CA ASP A 187 3.63 6.48 12.34
C ASP A 187 2.72 5.25 12.49
N ARG A 188 2.16 4.76 11.37
CA ARG A 188 1.40 3.52 11.31
C ARG A 188 2.00 2.60 10.27
N VAL A 189 2.09 1.32 10.59
CA VAL A 189 2.41 0.29 9.59
C VAL A 189 1.18 0.09 8.73
N VAL A 190 1.30 0.41 7.45
CA VAL A 190 0.30 0.16 6.42
C VAL A 190 0.79 -0.95 5.49
N GLU A 191 -0.15 -1.64 4.86
CA GLU A 191 0.09 -2.74 3.94
C GLU A 191 -0.48 -2.40 2.55
N SER A 192 0.24 -2.78 1.50
CA SER A 192 -0.23 -2.62 0.12
C SER A 192 -1.48 -3.47 -0.07
N PRO A 193 -2.54 -2.95 -0.71
CA PRO A 193 -3.71 -3.76 -1.01
C PRO A 193 -3.39 -4.87 -2.03
N HIS A 194 -2.39 -4.69 -2.89
CA HIS A 194 -1.98 -5.63 -3.93
C HIS A 194 -0.67 -6.35 -3.60
N LYS A 195 -0.41 -7.49 -4.25
CA LYS A 195 0.88 -8.20 -4.18
C LYS A 195 1.82 -7.67 -5.26
N THR A 196 3.11 -7.61 -4.97
CA THR A 196 4.12 -7.16 -5.94
C THR A 196 5.32 -8.08 -5.93
N SER A 197 5.91 -8.30 -7.11
CA SER A 197 7.25 -8.86 -7.26
C SER A 197 8.00 -8.11 -8.35
N PHE A 198 9.32 -8.06 -8.23
CA PHE A 198 10.20 -7.46 -9.22
C PHE A 198 11.01 -8.55 -9.89
N PHE A 199 11.01 -8.54 -11.20
CA PHE A 199 11.83 -9.42 -11.99
C PHE A 199 12.94 -8.59 -12.64
N ALA A 200 14.09 -9.21 -12.87
CA ALA A 200 15.17 -8.63 -13.65
C ALA A 200 15.55 -9.60 -14.77
N ARG A 201 16.02 -9.08 -15.90
CA ARG A 201 16.67 -9.93 -16.89
C ARG A 201 17.91 -10.59 -16.27
N ARG A 202 18.28 -11.77 -16.78
CA ARG A 202 19.50 -12.47 -16.34
C ARG A 202 20.75 -11.64 -16.60
N THR A 203 20.76 -10.95 -17.73
CA THR A 203 21.82 -10.07 -18.16
C THR A 203 21.25 -8.66 -18.34
N ASN A 204 22.11 -7.65 -18.38
CA ASN A 204 21.69 -6.26 -18.66
C ASN A 204 21.25 -6.05 -20.12
N GLY A 205 21.23 -7.10 -20.95
CA GLY A 205 20.92 -7.04 -22.38
C GLY A 205 22.03 -6.46 -23.26
N LEU A 206 23.20 -6.16 -22.69
CA LEU A 206 24.38 -5.62 -23.37
C LEU A 206 25.56 -6.59 -23.34
N ASN A 207 25.80 -7.23 -22.18
CA ASN A 207 26.85 -8.23 -21.98
C ASN A 207 26.25 -9.55 -21.48
N GLU A 208 27.00 -10.64 -21.57
CA GLU A 208 26.60 -11.94 -20.98
C GLU A 208 26.84 -12.01 -19.46
N ASP A 209 27.28 -10.92 -18.85
CA ASP A 209 27.62 -10.84 -17.43
C ASP A 209 26.37 -10.98 -16.55
N ALA A 210 26.30 -12.09 -15.81
CA ALA A 210 25.22 -12.38 -14.86
C ALA A 210 25.27 -11.52 -13.57
N SER A 211 26.31 -10.70 -13.39
CA SER A 211 26.45 -9.77 -12.26
C SER A 211 25.33 -8.73 -12.21
N TRP A 212 24.64 -8.51 -13.34
CA TRP A 212 23.48 -7.64 -13.43
C TRP A 212 22.40 -8.01 -12.42
N GLN A 213 22.20 -9.29 -12.13
CA GLN A 213 21.15 -9.74 -11.23
C GLN A 213 21.36 -9.26 -9.79
N GLU A 214 22.61 -9.19 -9.33
CA GLU A 214 22.96 -8.59 -8.03
C GLU A 214 22.87 -7.06 -8.07
N ALA A 215 23.23 -6.44 -9.20
CA ALA A 215 23.14 -5.00 -9.41
C ALA A 215 21.69 -4.49 -9.52
N ALA A 216 20.76 -5.33 -9.97
CA ALA A 216 19.33 -5.02 -10.08
C ALA A 216 18.60 -4.98 -8.73
N ARG A 217 19.31 -5.19 -7.61
CA ARG A 217 18.77 -4.98 -6.28
C ARG A 217 18.47 -3.50 -6.10
N PHE A 218 17.22 -3.17 -5.87
CA PHE A 218 16.77 -1.80 -5.63
C PHE A 218 16.44 -1.63 -4.14
N TRP A 219 16.35 -0.37 -3.69
CA TRP A 219 15.83 -0.09 -2.37
C TRP A 219 14.35 0.26 -2.47
N TYR A 220 13.55 -0.43 -1.69
CA TYR A 220 12.13 -0.12 -1.53
C TYR A 220 11.89 0.38 -0.10
N ASN A 221 11.38 1.60 0.03
CA ASN A 221 11.09 2.24 1.33
C ASN A 221 12.25 2.14 2.34
N GLY A 222 13.48 2.41 1.87
CA GLY A 222 14.67 2.40 2.72
C GLY A 222 15.17 1.01 3.11
N ARG A 223 14.69 -0.06 2.48
CA ARG A 223 15.21 -1.43 2.63
C ARG A 223 15.72 -1.97 1.30
N MET A 224 16.92 -2.54 1.32
CA MET A 224 17.46 -3.28 0.17
C MET A 224 16.63 -4.55 -0.02
N THR A 225 16.15 -4.80 -1.23
CA THR A 225 15.42 -6.02 -1.54
C THR A 225 16.36 -7.22 -1.71
N ASP A 226 15.77 -8.42 -1.64
CA ASP A 226 16.41 -9.63 -2.12
C ASP A 226 16.73 -9.51 -3.62
N VAL A 227 17.59 -10.39 -4.09
CA VAL A 227 17.92 -10.49 -5.52
C VAL A 227 16.64 -10.80 -6.30
N PRO A 228 16.26 -9.97 -7.29
CA PRO A 228 15.04 -10.18 -8.03
C PRO A 228 15.11 -11.49 -8.85
N PRO A 229 14.03 -12.29 -8.92
CA PRO A 229 13.96 -13.43 -9.82
C PRO A 229 14.24 -13.05 -11.28
N VAL A 230 14.81 -13.99 -12.02
CA VAL A 230 15.01 -13.84 -13.47
C VAL A 230 13.65 -13.79 -14.17
N PHE A 231 13.56 -13.05 -15.27
CA PHE A 231 12.42 -13.11 -16.19
C PHE A 231 12.09 -14.57 -16.56
N PRO A 232 10.84 -15.02 -16.39
CA PRO A 232 10.41 -16.29 -16.95
C PRO A 232 10.48 -16.23 -18.49
N PRO A 233 10.59 -17.38 -19.18
CA PRO A 233 10.76 -17.42 -20.63
C PRO A 233 9.69 -16.64 -21.41
N GLU A 234 8.43 -16.72 -20.96
CA GLU A 234 7.31 -16.03 -21.58
C GLU A 234 7.42 -14.51 -21.42
N MET A 235 7.95 -14.04 -20.28
CA MET A 235 8.17 -12.61 -20.03
C MET A 235 9.31 -12.09 -20.90
N GLU A 236 10.38 -12.87 -21.08
CA GLU A 236 11.49 -12.51 -21.96
C GLU A 236 11.04 -12.41 -23.43
N GLU A 237 10.23 -13.35 -23.90
CA GLU A 237 9.64 -13.30 -25.24
C GLU A 237 8.72 -12.09 -25.41
N ALA A 238 7.84 -11.83 -24.44
CA ALA A 238 6.97 -10.66 -24.44
C ALA A 238 7.77 -9.35 -24.46
N CYS A 239 8.85 -9.26 -23.68
CA CYS A 239 9.72 -8.09 -23.64
C CYS A 239 10.33 -7.78 -25.01
N ARG A 240 10.74 -8.79 -25.80
CA ARG A 240 11.27 -8.56 -27.15
C ARG A 240 10.23 -7.96 -28.10
N ILE A 241 8.97 -8.36 -27.96
CA ILE A 241 7.87 -7.80 -28.76
C ILE A 241 7.61 -6.34 -28.34
N VAL A 242 7.53 -6.10 -27.04
CA VAL A 242 7.33 -4.77 -26.46
C VAL A 242 8.47 -3.82 -26.82
N GLU A 243 9.73 -4.24 -26.70
CA GLU A 243 10.91 -3.45 -27.05
C GLU A 243 10.87 -2.97 -28.50
N ARG A 244 10.49 -3.85 -29.44
CA ARG A 244 10.34 -3.45 -30.85
C ARG A 244 9.26 -2.37 -31.02
N ALA A 245 8.13 -2.53 -30.35
CA ALA A 245 7.03 -1.57 -30.43
C ALA A 245 7.40 -0.22 -29.80
N VAL A 246 8.00 -0.21 -28.62
CA VAL A 246 8.45 1.01 -27.93
C VAL A 246 9.48 1.75 -28.78
N ASN A 247 10.48 1.04 -29.30
CA ASN A 247 11.50 1.65 -30.13
C ASN A 247 10.92 2.22 -31.43
N ALA A 248 9.92 1.56 -32.03
CA ALA A 248 9.19 2.10 -33.16
C ALA A 248 8.46 3.40 -32.81
N GLU A 249 7.80 3.51 -31.66
CA GLU A 249 7.17 4.76 -31.22
C GLU A 249 8.19 5.86 -30.89
N MET A 250 9.26 5.52 -30.18
CA MET A 250 10.30 6.49 -29.84
C MET A 250 10.99 7.06 -31.07
N SER A 251 11.11 6.28 -32.15
CA SER A 251 11.69 6.74 -33.42
C SER A 251 10.89 7.85 -34.11
N LYS A 252 9.60 8.01 -33.77
CA LYS A 252 8.72 9.02 -34.36
C LYS A 252 8.92 10.42 -33.77
N ARG A 253 9.60 10.53 -32.63
CA ARG A 253 9.82 11.79 -31.92
C ARG A 253 11.30 12.14 -31.86
N THR A 254 11.57 13.41 -31.57
CA THR A 254 12.92 13.82 -31.22
C THR A 254 13.28 13.26 -29.85
N ARG A 255 14.42 12.58 -29.76
CA ARG A 255 14.96 12.05 -28.51
C ARG A 255 15.33 13.19 -27.56
N HIS A 256 15.00 13.07 -26.28
CA HIS A 256 15.49 13.98 -25.25
C HIS A 256 16.97 13.71 -24.95
N ALA A 257 17.74 14.76 -24.64
CA ALA A 257 19.20 14.67 -24.52
C ALA A 257 19.68 13.62 -23.49
N LEU A 258 18.93 13.46 -22.39
CA LEU A 258 19.27 12.58 -21.27
C LEU A 258 18.56 11.22 -21.32
N GLU A 259 17.84 10.88 -22.39
CA GLU A 259 17.29 9.53 -22.55
C GLU A 259 18.39 8.49 -22.62
N TRP A 260 18.10 7.25 -22.23
CA TRP A 260 19.05 6.16 -22.42
C TRP A 260 19.42 5.97 -23.92
N VAL A 261 20.67 5.59 -24.18
CA VAL A 261 21.19 5.16 -25.48
C VAL A 261 22.02 3.90 -25.28
N ASP A 262 21.97 2.99 -26.25
CA ASP A 262 22.86 1.84 -26.23
C ASP A 262 24.34 2.29 -26.31
N PRO A 263 25.30 1.42 -25.91
CA PRO A 263 26.74 1.72 -25.97
C PRO A 263 27.23 2.17 -27.37
N ASP A 264 26.56 1.72 -28.43
CA ASP A 264 26.83 2.12 -29.81
C ASP A 264 26.33 3.54 -30.16
N GLY A 265 25.81 4.28 -29.17
CA GLY A 265 25.26 5.63 -29.34
C GLY A 265 23.91 5.68 -30.05
N LYS A 266 23.28 4.52 -30.30
CA LYS A 266 21.97 4.44 -30.95
C LYS A 266 20.85 4.61 -29.92
N PRO A 267 19.81 5.40 -30.22
CA PRO A 267 18.63 5.48 -29.38
C PRO A 267 17.88 4.15 -29.43
N SER A 268 17.93 3.44 -28.31
CA SER A 268 17.23 2.17 -28.14
C SER A 268 16.85 2.00 -26.69
N TRP A 269 15.54 1.93 -26.47
CA TRP A 269 14.97 1.55 -25.19
C TRP A 269 15.05 0.03 -25.02
N ARG A 270 15.42 -0.37 -23.80
CA ARG A 270 15.49 -1.78 -23.38
C ARG A 270 14.85 -1.95 -22.03
N SER A 271 14.08 -3.02 -21.89
CA SER A 271 13.53 -3.45 -20.61
C SER A 271 14.55 -4.35 -19.90
N ASN A 272 14.96 -3.98 -18.70
CA ASN A 272 15.88 -4.76 -17.87
C ASN A 272 15.26 -5.21 -16.54
N VAL A 273 14.15 -4.58 -16.15
CA VAL A 273 13.42 -4.82 -14.90
C VAL A 273 11.93 -4.76 -15.20
N ALA A 274 11.15 -5.64 -14.57
CA ALA A 274 9.69 -5.64 -14.62
C ALA A 274 9.11 -5.66 -13.20
N ALA A 275 8.41 -4.59 -12.84
CA ALA A 275 7.57 -4.58 -11.65
C ALA A 275 6.23 -5.23 -11.98
N SER A 276 5.95 -6.37 -11.35
CA SER A 276 4.73 -7.14 -11.56
C SER A 276 3.80 -6.99 -10.36
N ASN A 277 2.59 -6.49 -10.61
CA ASN A 277 1.56 -6.31 -9.59
C ASN A 277 0.42 -7.29 -9.84
N CYS A 278 0.00 -7.99 -8.79
CA CYS A 278 -1.15 -8.89 -8.81
C CYS A 278 -2.29 -8.27 -8.01
N TYR A 279 -3.41 -8.07 -8.70
CA TYR A 279 -4.66 -7.54 -8.15
C TYR A 279 -5.70 -8.67 -8.15
N GLU A 280 -6.04 -9.20 -6.97
CA GLU A 280 -6.94 -10.36 -6.82
C GLU A 280 -8.43 -9.96 -6.87
N GLY A 281 -8.74 -8.67 -6.71
CA GLY A 281 -10.11 -8.18 -6.78
C GLY A 281 -10.20 -6.67 -7.04
N GLY A 282 -11.39 -6.20 -7.40
CA GLY A 282 -11.61 -4.80 -7.80
C GLY A 282 -11.42 -3.75 -6.68
N LYS A 283 -11.24 -4.18 -5.43
CA LYS A 283 -10.89 -3.31 -4.30
C LYS A 283 -9.38 -3.09 -4.17
N GLU A 284 -8.57 -3.91 -4.85
CA GLU A 284 -7.12 -3.74 -4.85
C GLU A 284 -6.71 -2.72 -5.91
N SER A 285 -5.85 -1.78 -5.52
CA SER A 285 -5.46 -0.66 -6.38
C SER A 285 -4.08 -0.14 -5.98
N VAL A 286 -3.60 0.85 -6.73
CA VAL A 286 -2.44 1.64 -6.33
C VAL A 286 -2.90 3.10 -6.21
N GLY A 287 -2.54 3.73 -5.09
CA GLY A 287 -2.91 5.13 -4.85
C GLY A 287 -2.20 6.09 -5.81
N TRP A 288 -2.51 7.38 -5.75
CA TRP A 288 -1.82 8.41 -6.51
C TRP A 288 -0.32 8.43 -6.17
N HIS A 289 0.52 8.20 -7.17
CA HIS A 289 1.98 8.17 -7.03
C HIS A 289 2.66 8.52 -8.36
N SER A 290 3.95 8.76 -8.28
CA SER A 290 4.88 8.72 -9.41
C SER A 290 5.96 7.70 -9.11
N ASP A 291 6.45 7.00 -10.12
CA ASP A 291 7.59 6.10 -9.94
C ASP A 291 8.83 6.86 -9.47
N GLN A 292 9.61 6.22 -8.60
CA GLN A 292 10.80 6.85 -8.03
C GLN A 292 11.93 6.91 -9.07
N LEU A 293 12.19 8.12 -9.58
CA LEU A 293 13.19 8.37 -10.62
C LEU A 293 14.62 8.00 -10.22
N THR A 294 14.93 7.87 -8.92
CA THR A 294 16.27 7.56 -8.41
C THR A 294 16.86 6.29 -9.03
N TYR A 295 16.02 5.32 -9.40
CA TYR A 295 16.45 4.05 -10.02
C TYR A 295 16.19 3.96 -11.53
N LEU A 296 15.33 4.82 -12.08
CA LEU A 296 14.94 4.78 -13.49
C LEU A 296 15.81 5.69 -14.37
N GLY A 297 16.38 6.74 -13.79
CA GLY A 297 17.13 7.76 -14.52
C GLY A 297 16.23 8.81 -15.19
N PRO A 298 16.83 9.84 -15.80
CA PRO A 298 16.11 10.94 -16.43
C PRO A 298 15.42 10.50 -17.73
N TYR A 299 14.23 11.05 -18.00
CA TYR A 299 13.42 10.78 -19.20
C TYR A 299 13.20 9.27 -19.48
N ALA A 300 13.07 8.48 -18.42
CA ALA A 300 12.75 7.06 -18.54
C ALA A 300 11.40 6.86 -19.24
N THR A 301 11.36 5.94 -20.21
CA THR A 301 10.12 5.47 -20.82
C THR A 301 9.67 4.22 -20.08
N ILE A 302 8.41 4.18 -19.67
CA ILE A 302 7.81 3.06 -18.92
C ILE A 302 6.70 2.45 -19.77
N VAL A 303 6.66 1.13 -19.81
CA VAL A 303 5.57 0.38 -20.42
C VAL A 303 4.73 -0.26 -19.33
N SER A 304 3.43 -0.04 -19.38
CA SER A 304 2.47 -0.76 -18.56
C SER A 304 1.69 -1.74 -19.43
N GLN A 305 1.76 -3.02 -19.08
CA GLN A 305 0.91 -4.06 -19.65
C GLN A 305 -0.12 -4.46 -18.59
N LYS A 306 -1.38 -4.55 -19.00
CA LYS A 306 -2.50 -5.00 -18.19
C LYS A 306 -3.06 -6.29 -18.73
#